data_AF-A0AAV5KKU3-F1
#
_entry.id   AF-A0AAV5KKU3-F1
#
_cell.length_a   1.000
_cell.length_b   1.000
_cell.length_c   1.000
_cell.angle_alpha   90.00
_cell.angle_beta   90.00
_cell.angle_gamma   90.00
#
_symmetry.space_group_name_H-M   'P 1'
#
loop_
_entity.id
_entity.type
_entity.pdbx_description
1 polymer ?
#
loop_
_entity_poly.entity_id
_entity_poly.type
_entity_poly.pdbx_seq_one_letter_code
_entity_poly.pdbx_strand_id
1 'polypeptide(L)' 'MKSLLQVYMDPCKSVHEKEFLLEDLPVDGGVGNERRLGEVCSKRVYRILMAQSGSIKTDDVEDGADLFRHE' A
#
# COMPACT_ATOMS: atom_id res chain seq x y z
N MET A 1 14.14 -3.90 -1.70
CA MET A 1 12.86 -4.22 -1.02
C MET A 1 12.94 -4.35 0.51
N LYS A 2 14.11 -4.53 1.15
CA LYS A 2 14.19 -4.64 2.61
C LYS A 2 13.71 -3.37 3.37
N SER A 3 14.05 -2.18 2.87
CA SER A 3 13.76 -0.90 3.55
C SER A 3 12.25 -0.59 3.66
N LEU A 4 11.46 -0.78 2.60
CA LEU A 4 10.00 -0.53 2.67
C LEU A 4 9.30 -1.52 3.59
N LEU A 5 9.64 -2.81 3.49
CA LEU A 5 9.03 -3.85 4.30
C LEU A 5 9.34 -3.64 5.80
N GLN A 6 10.54 -3.17 6.15
CA GLN A 6 10.86 -2.81 7.53
C GLN A 6 9.93 -1.73 8.09
N VAL A 7 9.59 -0.71 7.30
CA VAL A 7 8.64 0.34 7.72
C VAL A 7 7.21 -0.20 7.83
N TYR A 8 6.79 -1.08 6.92
CA TYR A 8 5.47 -1.72 7.02
C TYR A 8 5.36 -2.72 8.17
N MET A 9 6.44 -3.35 8.59
CA MET A 9 6.48 -4.26 9.73
C MET A 9 6.64 -3.56 11.08
N ASP A 10 6.83 -2.23 11.11
CA ASP A 10 6.98 -1.47 12.34
C ASP A 10 5.67 -1.51 13.18
N PRO A 11 5.66 -2.10 14.38
CA PRO A 11 4.46 -2.17 15.20
C PRO A 11 4.03 -0.81 15.78
N CYS A 12 4.92 0.19 15.78
CA CYS A 12 4.62 1.54 16.26
C CYS A 12 3.84 2.38 15.25
N LYS A 13 3.78 1.96 13.98
CA LYS A 13 2.99 2.62 12.93
C LYS A 13 1.60 1.99 12.82
N SER A 14 0.59 2.84 12.76
CA SER A 14 -0.78 2.40 12.51
C SER A 14 -0.95 1.82 11.10
N VAL A 15 -1.98 0.99 10.89
CA VAL A 15 -2.33 0.47 9.56
C VAL A 15 -2.60 1.62 8.58
N HIS A 16 -3.28 2.68 9.03
CA HIS A 16 -3.56 3.86 8.23
C HIS A 16 -2.28 4.54 7.75
N GLU A 17 -1.32 4.81 8.64
CA GLU A 17 -0.04 5.41 8.22
C GLU A 17 0.72 4.55 7.20
N LYS A 18 0.60 3.22 7.29
CA LYS A 18 1.27 2.30 6.35
C LYS A 18 0.57 2.25 5.00
N GLU A 19 -0.75 2.26 4.99
CA GLU A 19 -1.57 2.32 3.77
C GLU A 19 -1.31 3.57 2.94
N PHE A 20 -1.01 4.70 3.59
CA PHE A 20 -0.80 6.00 2.93
C PHE A 20 0.67 6.38 2.78
N LEU A 21 1.61 5.55 3.25
CA LEU A 21 3.05 5.84 3.26
C LEU A 21 3.61 6.28 1.89
N LEU A 22 3.03 5.79 0.79
CA LEU A 22 3.52 6.04 -0.56
C LEU A 22 2.64 7.01 -1.34
N GLU A 23 1.61 7.62 -0.75
CA GLU A 23 0.65 8.46 -1.48
C GLU A 23 1.33 9.62 -2.24
N ASP A 24 2.35 10.19 -1.63
CA ASP A 24 3.11 11.32 -2.17
C ASP A 24 4.37 10.91 -2.92
N LEU A 25 4.63 9.62 -3.10
CA LEU A 25 5.80 9.13 -3.83
C LEU A 25 5.76 9.68 -5.27
N PRO A 26 6.76 10.49 -5.69
CA PRO A 26 6.85 10.95 -7.06
C PRO A 26 7.07 9.75 -7.99
N VAL A 27 6.26 9.69 -9.03
CA VAL A 27 6.33 8.70 -10.10
C VAL A 27 6.74 9.43 -11.36
N ASP A 28 7.68 8.85 -12.12
CA ASP A 28 8.09 9.42 -13.39
C ASP A 28 6.87 9.45 -14.34
N GLY A 29 6.36 10.64 -14.61
CA GLY A 29 5.23 10.89 -15.49
C GLY A 29 5.65 11.26 -16.92
N GLY A 30 6.91 11.02 -17.29
CA GLY A 30 7.51 11.61 -18.48
C GLY A 30 7.80 13.12 -18.31
N VAL A 31 8.29 13.73 -19.39
CA VAL A 31 8.73 15.14 -19.37
C VAL A 31 7.56 16.08 -19.08
N GLY A 32 7.63 16.78 -17.94
CA GLY A 32 6.75 17.90 -17.59
C GLY A 32 5.52 17.55 -16.74
N ASN A 33 5.38 16.31 -16.26
CA ASN A 33 4.29 15.95 -15.36
C ASN A 33 4.81 15.15 -14.15
N GLU A 34 5.10 15.83 -13.05
CA GLU A 34 5.40 15.19 -11.77
C GLU A 34 4.11 14.60 -11.19
N ARG A 35 3.85 13.33 -11.48
CA ARG A 35 2.68 12.61 -10.95
C ARG A 35 3.04 11.99 -9.62
N ARG A 36 2.14 12.10 -8.64
CA ARG A 36 2.23 11.35 -7.37
C ARG A 36 1.51 10.00 -7.50
N LEU A 37 1.96 9.00 -6.74
CA LEU A 37 1.38 7.66 -6.75
C LEU A 37 -0.11 7.66 -6.36
N GLY A 38 -0.46 8.48 -5.37
CA GLY A 38 -1.83 8.65 -4.85
C GLY A 38 -2.26 7.57 -3.87
N GLU A 39 -3.32 7.88 -3.11
CA GLU A 39 -3.83 7.05 -2.02
C GLU A 39 -4.19 5.62 -2.45
N VAL A 40 -4.87 5.48 -3.60
CA VAL A 40 -5.36 4.20 -4.10
C VAL A 40 -4.21 3.24 -4.35
N CYS A 41 -3.17 3.70 -5.05
CA CYS A 41 -2.02 2.87 -5.38
C CYS A 41 -1.17 2.58 -4.12
N SER A 42 -1.02 3.56 -3.22
CA SER A 42 -0.33 3.35 -1.94
C SER A 42 -0.98 2.25 -1.10
N LYS A 43 -2.31 2.29 -0.94
CA LYS A 43 -3.10 1.27 -0.21
C LYS A 43 -2.93 -0.12 -0.81
N ARG A 44 -3.01 -0.22 -2.14
CA ARG A 44 -2.84 -1.49 -2.86
C ARG A 44 -1.47 -2.12 -2.59
N VAL A 45 -0.40 -1.33 -2.67
CA VAL A 45 0.97 -1.82 -2.43
C VAL A 45 1.11 -2.35 -1.00
N TYR A 46 0.62 -1.61 0.00
CA TYR A 46 0.65 -2.06 1.39
C TYR A 46 -0.06 -3.41 1.58
N ARG A 47 -1.32 -3.51 1.15
CA ARG A 47 -2.14 -4.72 1.34
C ARG A 47 -1.56 -5.94 0.65
N ILE A 48 -1.05 -5.79 -0.58
CA ILE A 48 -0.40 -6.89 -1.31
C ILE A 48 0.87 -7.36 -0.60
N LEU A 49 1.70 -6.43 -0.12
CA LEU A 49 2.96 -6.79 0.55
C LEU A 49 2.76 -7.37 1.96
N MET A 50 1.66 -7.00 2.63
CA MET A 50 1.32 -7.47 3.98
C MET A 50 0.30 -8.61 4.00
N ALA A 51 -0.15 -9.06 2.84
CA ALA A 51 -1.07 -10.17 2.66
C ALA A 51 -0.58 -11.46 3.34
N GLN A 52 -1.44 -12.08 4.13
CA GLN A 52 -1.17 -13.40 4.73
C GLN A 52 -1.55 -14.55 3.79
N SER A 53 -2.43 -14.28 2.82
CA SER A 53 -2.84 -15.23 1.78
C SER A 53 -2.46 -14.71 0.40
N GLY A 54 -1.80 -15.54 -0.41
CA GLY A 54 -1.43 -15.22 -1.79
C GLY A 54 -2.60 -15.21 -2.78
N SER A 55 -3.83 -15.49 -2.34
CA SER A 55 -5.03 -15.50 -3.18
C SER A 55 -5.71 -14.14 -3.33
N ILE A 56 -5.13 -13.06 -2.79
CA ILE A 56 -5.69 -11.71 -2.88
C ILE A 56 -5.73 -11.25 -4.33
N LYS A 57 -6.93 -10.91 -4.79
CA LYS A 57 -7.15 -10.27 -6.09
C LYS A 57 -6.91 -8.77 -5.94
N THR A 58 -6.01 -8.23 -6.73
CA THR A 58 -5.57 -6.83 -6.65
C THR A 58 -6.61 -5.81 -7.11
N ASP A 59 -7.63 -6.26 -7.86
CA ASP A 59 -8.77 -5.46 -8.29
C ASP A 59 -9.83 -5.30 -7.19
N ASP A 60 -9.95 -6.25 -6.27
CA ASP A 60 -10.88 -6.19 -5.13
C ASP A 60 -10.35 -5.32 -3.96
N VAL A 61 -9.14 -4.78 -4.10
CA VAL A 61 -8.50 -3.96 -3.06
C VAL A 61 -9.09 -2.54 -2.99
N GLU A 62 -9.72 -2.04 -4.06
CA GLU A 62 -10.44 -0.76 -4.04
C GLU A 62 -11.67 -0.77 -3.11
N ASP A 63 -12.31 -1.92 -2.95
CA ASP A 63 -13.54 -2.09 -2.15
C ASP A 63 -13.27 -2.64 -0.74
N GLY A 64 -12.00 -2.74 -0.34
CA GLY A 64 -11.64 -3.17 1.02
C GLY A 64 -11.77 -4.68 1.28
N ALA A 65 -11.67 -5.53 0.26
CA ALA A 65 -11.77 -7.00 0.38
C ALA A 65 -10.73 -7.67 1.29
N ASP A 66 -9.75 -6.91 1.79
CA ASP A 66 -8.77 -7.35 2.79
C ASP A 66 -9.19 -6.96 4.21
N LEU A 67 -10.48 -7.11 4.53
CA LEU A 67 -10.97 -7.00 5.90
C LEU A 67 -10.34 -8.15 6.69
N PHE A 68 -9.23 -7.87 7.37
CA PHE A 68 -8.67 -8.68 8.44
C PHE A 68 -9.79 -9.00 9.44
N ARG A 69 -10.46 -10.15 9.25
CA ARG A 69 -11.39 -10.67 10.23
C ARG A 69 -10.54 -11.17 11.41
N HIS A 70 -10.49 -10.37 12.47
CA HIS A 70 -10.29 -10.91 13.81
C HIS A 70 -11.64 -11.50 14.25
N GLU A 71 -11.65 -12.80 14.52
CA GLU A 71 -12.60 -13.40 15.46
C GLU A 71 -12.33 -12.91 16.89
#